data_AF-A0A6I7PYL9-F1
#
_entry.id   AF-A0A6I7PYL9-F1
#
_cell.length_a   1.000
_cell.length_b   1.000
_cell.length_c   1.000
_cell.angle_alpha   90.00
_cell.angle_beta   90.00
_cell.angle_gamma   90.00
#
_symmetry.space_group_name_H-M   'P 1'
#
loop_
_entity.id
_entity.type
_entity.pdbx_description
1 polymer ?
#
loop_
_entity_poly.entity_id
_entity_poly.type
_entity_poly.pdbx_seq_one_letter_code
_entity_poly.pdbx_strand_id
1 'polypeptide(L)'
;MIVRTIAVIALCSILSIPAAPTAWAQLPQGITARQTMSAEDQRAVRDFAGQHLPALGADDTRQRQRARDALLAPLAGENVSVAFRLELSSALAPGLRSITTGSADEHAVFNACRIAAALATDAGVSILRTALTDERDAVRYAGAYGMRRVMLAAAIGRAPLGGDQEAVILGALADAMRAETEHGVFDGLVSAFEAVGADEQGRLRAMARMCDAASARARTLESQTIADNAEGWARSLLRAVRGAQSTLIDQIRRGTPNRDFAIACAHFSGHALAHTLRRVESAAQLSDGESSSLGELVRTAEVTLLFSDNAVRGLNQQEQPLAAAWPDAARTRSEALKWIGPQGVLTRSPYTFTADTFLPAR
;
A
#
# COMPACT_ATOMS: atom_id res chain seq x y z
N MET A 1 9.98 -41.80 -75.76
CA MET A 1 10.69 -41.41 -74.52
C MET A 1 9.66 -41.15 -73.45
N ILE A 2 9.59 -42.06 -72.47
CA ILE A 2 8.59 -42.09 -71.40
C ILE A 2 9.28 -41.58 -70.14
N VAL A 3 8.81 -40.46 -69.58
CA VAL A 3 9.25 -39.97 -68.26
C VAL A 3 8.12 -40.27 -67.28
N ARG A 4 8.41 -41.16 -66.32
CA ARG A 4 7.50 -41.64 -65.27
C ARG A 4 7.42 -40.62 -64.14
N THR A 5 6.23 -40.09 -63.88
CA THR A 5 5.92 -39.31 -62.67
C THR A 5 5.33 -40.26 -61.63
N ILE A 6 6.05 -40.49 -60.53
CA ILE A 6 5.58 -41.26 -59.36
C ILE A 6 5.06 -40.25 -58.34
N ALA A 7 3.75 -40.23 -58.11
CA ALA A 7 3.11 -39.49 -57.03
C ALA A 7 3.12 -40.35 -55.76
N VAL A 8 3.85 -39.91 -54.73
CA VAL A 8 3.82 -40.52 -53.40
C VAL A 8 2.76 -39.80 -52.57
N ILE A 9 1.62 -40.47 -52.36
CA ILE A 9 0.56 -40.02 -51.45
C ILE A 9 0.98 -40.43 -50.04
N ALA A 10 1.50 -39.49 -49.25
CA ALA A 10 1.78 -39.68 -47.83
C ALA A 10 0.48 -39.50 -47.04
N LEU A 11 -0.09 -40.62 -46.61
CA LEU A 11 -1.27 -40.69 -45.75
C LEU A 11 -0.86 -40.33 -44.31
N CYS A 12 -0.96 -39.05 -43.94
CA CYS A 12 -0.79 -38.60 -42.55
C CYS A 12 -2.02 -39.02 -41.73
N SER A 13 -1.92 -40.15 -41.05
CA SER A 13 -2.84 -40.55 -39.98
C SER A 13 -2.75 -39.55 -38.84
N ILE A 14 -3.67 -38.59 -38.80
CA ILE A 14 -3.86 -37.69 -37.67
C ILE A 14 -4.39 -38.55 -36.51
N LEU A 15 -3.48 -38.99 -35.64
CA LEU A 15 -3.80 -39.49 -34.31
C LEU A 15 -4.39 -38.32 -33.51
N SER A 16 -5.71 -38.19 -33.55
CA SER A 16 -6.47 -37.37 -32.60
C SER A 16 -6.29 -37.98 -31.21
N ILE A 17 -5.31 -37.50 -30.46
CA ILE A 17 -5.23 -37.76 -29.02
C ILE A 17 -6.46 -37.08 -28.42
N PRO A 18 -7.42 -37.81 -27.83
CA PRO A 18 -8.54 -37.19 -27.15
C PRO A 18 -7.94 -36.39 -25.99
N ALA A 19 -8.11 -35.06 -26.03
CA ALA A 19 -7.83 -34.20 -24.90
C ALA A 19 -8.82 -34.59 -23.79
N ALA A 20 -8.41 -35.52 -22.92
CA ALA A 20 -9.16 -35.81 -21.72
C ALA A 20 -9.30 -34.49 -20.95
N PRO A 21 -10.51 -34.09 -20.55
CA PRO A 21 -10.67 -32.92 -19.70
C PRO A 21 -9.84 -33.18 -18.44
N THR A 22 -8.78 -32.38 -18.26
CA THR A 22 -7.94 -32.43 -17.08
C THR A 22 -8.78 -31.93 -15.91
N ALA A 23 -9.45 -32.85 -15.23
CA ALA A 23 -10.09 -32.58 -13.96
C ALA A 23 -9.02 -32.04 -13.01
N TRP A 24 -9.13 -30.77 -12.65
CA TRP A 24 -8.23 -30.14 -11.69
C TRP A 24 -8.36 -30.87 -10.35
N ALA A 25 -7.23 -31.23 -9.75
CA ALA A 25 -7.23 -31.90 -8.47
C ALA A 25 -7.97 -31.03 -7.44
N GLN A 26 -8.85 -31.67 -6.70
CA GLN A 26 -9.50 -31.06 -5.56
C GLN A 26 -8.73 -31.43 -4.30
N LEU A 27 -8.61 -30.48 -3.39
CA LEU A 27 -8.07 -30.74 -2.06
C LEU A 27 -8.98 -31.73 -1.31
N PRO A 28 -8.41 -32.71 -0.57
CA PRO A 28 -9.19 -33.58 0.30
C PRO A 28 -10.04 -32.77 1.30
N GLN A 29 -11.24 -33.25 1.61
CA GLN A 29 -12.13 -32.57 2.55
C GLN A 29 -11.46 -32.42 3.93
N GLY A 30 -11.63 -31.24 4.53
CA GLY A 30 -11.12 -30.93 5.87
C GLY A 30 -9.62 -30.63 5.96
N ILE A 31 -8.84 -30.79 4.88
CA ILE A 31 -7.39 -30.53 4.91
C ILE A 31 -7.05 -29.10 5.35
N THR A 32 -7.90 -28.13 4.98
CA THR A 32 -7.71 -26.72 5.31
C THR A 32 -7.80 -26.43 6.81
N ALA A 33 -8.45 -27.30 7.60
CA ALA A 33 -8.67 -27.11 9.03
C ALA A 33 -7.76 -27.97 9.92
N ARG A 34 -6.94 -28.85 9.32
CA ARG A 34 -6.06 -29.75 10.08
C ARG A 34 -4.95 -28.95 10.77
N GLN A 35 -4.76 -29.17 12.07
CA GLN A 35 -3.74 -28.50 12.87
C GLN A 35 -2.33 -29.04 12.59
N THR A 36 -2.23 -30.29 12.15
CA THR A 36 -0.99 -30.94 11.73
C THR A 36 -1.18 -31.55 10.34
N MET A 37 -0.17 -31.39 9.48
CA MET A 37 -0.19 -31.93 8.12
C MET A 37 0.56 -33.27 8.10
N SER A 38 -0.09 -34.34 7.66
CA SER A 38 0.60 -35.60 7.35
C SER A 38 1.45 -35.47 6.07
N ALA A 39 2.36 -36.41 5.83
CA ALA A 39 3.12 -36.43 4.57
C ALA A 39 2.22 -36.55 3.32
N GLU A 40 1.09 -37.24 3.46
CA GLU A 40 0.07 -37.35 2.41
C GLU A 40 -0.65 -36.02 2.19
N ASP A 41 -1.02 -35.31 3.27
CA ASP A 41 -1.64 -33.99 3.17
C ASP A 41 -0.72 -32.98 2.48
N GLN A 42 0.55 -32.95 2.89
CA GLN A 42 1.55 -32.08 2.29
C GLN A 42 1.71 -32.37 0.79
N ARG A 43 1.71 -33.66 0.40
CA ARG A 43 1.74 -34.04 -1.01
C ARG A 43 0.49 -33.53 -1.75
N ALA A 44 -0.70 -33.73 -1.19
CA ALA A 44 -1.94 -33.25 -1.80
C ALA A 44 -1.95 -31.73 -1.97
N VAL A 45 -1.45 -30.96 -1.01
CA VAL A 45 -1.32 -29.50 -1.10
C VAL A 45 -0.31 -29.09 -2.18
N ARG A 46 0.83 -29.77 -2.27
CA ARG A 46 1.85 -29.51 -3.30
C ARG A 46 1.36 -29.85 -4.71
N ASP A 47 0.66 -30.97 -4.87
CA ASP A 47 0.09 -31.38 -6.15
C ASP A 47 -0.99 -30.40 -6.60
N PHE A 48 -1.87 -29.99 -5.67
CA PHE A 48 -2.87 -28.95 -5.90
C PHE A 48 -2.22 -27.63 -6.36
N ALA A 49 -1.21 -27.16 -5.64
CA ALA A 49 -0.47 -25.95 -5.99
C ALA A 49 0.20 -26.07 -7.36
N GLY A 50 0.88 -27.19 -7.63
CA GLY A 50 1.60 -27.44 -8.88
C GLY A 50 0.70 -27.50 -10.12
N GLN A 51 -0.57 -27.91 -9.96
CA GLN A 51 -1.53 -27.94 -11.06
C GLN A 51 -2.07 -26.55 -11.42
N HIS A 52 -2.26 -25.67 -10.43
CA HIS A 52 -2.85 -24.35 -10.67
C HIS A 52 -1.82 -23.24 -10.91
N LEU A 53 -0.62 -23.36 -10.32
CA LEU A 53 0.41 -22.33 -10.40
C LEU A 53 0.84 -21.98 -11.85
N PRO A 54 1.07 -22.94 -12.78
CA PRO A 54 1.43 -22.59 -14.16
C PRO A 54 0.34 -21.76 -14.86
N ALA A 55 -0.93 -22.04 -14.56
CA ALA A 55 -2.07 -21.34 -15.15
C ALA A 55 -2.19 -19.88 -14.69
N LEU A 56 -1.54 -19.47 -13.60
CA LEU A 56 -1.47 -18.06 -13.20
C LEU A 56 -0.62 -17.22 -14.16
N GLY A 57 0.36 -17.82 -14.82
CA GLY A 57 1.21 -17.18 -15.83
C GLY A 57 0.72 -17.38 -17.26
N ALA A 58 -0.40 -18.09 -17.48
CA ALA A 58 -0.91 -18.36 -18.82
C ALA A 58 -1.48 -17.10 -19.47
N ASP A 59 -1.36 -16.97 -20.79
CA ASP A 59 -1.88 -15.85 -21.58
C ASP A 59 -3.42 -15.80 -21.60
N ASP A 60 -4.08 -16.95 -21.43
CA ASP A 60 -5.55 -17.03 -21.35
C ASP A 60 -6.05 -16.43 -20.02
N THR A 61 -6.72 -15.27 -20.13
CA THR A 61 -7.31 -14.56 -18.98
C THR A 61 -8.31 -15.40 -18.20
N ARG A 62 -9.13 -16.23 -18.86
CA ARG A 62 -10.10 -17.11 -18.19
C ARG A 62 -9.40 -18.22 -17.43
N GLN A 63 -8.36 -18.80 -18.03
CA GLN A 63 -7.55 -19.83 -17.37
C GLN A 63 -6.86 -19.26 -16.12
N ARG A 64 -6.27 -18.07 -16.24
CA ARG A 64 -5.65 -17.34 -15.14
C ARG A 64 -6.62 -17.03 -14.01
N GLN A 65 -7.80 -16.52 -14.35
CA GLN A 65 -8.86 -16.24 -13.38
C GLN A 65 -9.28 -17.51 -12.63
N ARG A 66 -9.54 -18.60 -13.35
CA ARG A 66 -9.95 -19.87 -12.72
C ARG A 66 -8.86 -20.43 -11.80
N ALA A 67 -7.59 -20.36 -12.20
CA ALA A 67 -6.47 -20.80 -11.38
C ALA A 67 -6.33 -19.96 -10.11
N ARG A 68 -6.45 -18.62 -10.23
CA ARG A 68 -6.48 -17.71 -9.08
C ARG A 68 -7.61 -18.04 -8.13
N ASP A 69 -8.82 -18.18 -8.65
CA ASP A 69 -10.01 -18.42 -7.83
C ASP A 69 -9.91 -19.79 -7.13
N ALA A 70 -9.37 -20.81 -7.81
CA ALA A 70 -9.08 -22.11 -7.21
C ALA A 70 -8.05 -22.01 -6.07
N LEU A 71 -6.95 -21.28 -6.26
CA LEU A 71 -5.91 -21.11 -5.22
C LEU A 71 -6.37 -20.27 -4.03
N LEU A 72 -7.32 -19.34 -4.24
CA LEU A 72 -7.86 -18.49 -3.17
C LEU A 72 -9.00 -19.15 -2.39
N ALA A 73 -9.80 -20.02 -3.03
CA ALA A 73 -10.99 -20.61 -2.41
C ALA A 73 -10.68 -21.33 -1.07
N PRO A 74 -9.61 -22.15 -0.94
CA PRO A 74 -9.26 -22.80 0.32
C PRO A 74 -8.90 -21.84 1.45
N LEU A 75 -8.50 -20.60 1.12
CA LEU A 75 -8.07 -19.58 2.09
C LEU A 75 -9.21 -18.70 2.60
N ALA A 76 -10.40 -18.82 1.99
CA ALA A 76 -11.57 -18.00 2.32
C ALA A 76 -12.34 -18.49 3.56
N GLY A 77 -12.10 -19.73 4.01
CA GLY A 77 -12.77 -20.31 5.17
C GLY A 77 -12.37 -19.64 6.50
N GLU A 78 -13.28 -19.69 7.48
CA GLU A 78 -13.00 -19.17 8.83
C GLU A 78 -12.04 -20.07 9.62
N ASN A 79 -12.07 -21.37 9.35
CA ASN A 79 -11.32 -22.39 10.08
C ASN A 79 -10.04 -22.82 9.34
N VAL A 80 -9.44 -21.94 8.53
CA VAL A 80 -8.20 -22.27 7.82
C VAL A 80 -7.03 -22.27 8.82
N SER A 81 -6.41 -23.43 9.01
CA SER A 81 -5.32 -23.59 9.97
C SER A 81 -4.04 -22.90 9.50
N VAL A 82 -3.20 -22.53 10.48
CA VAL A 82 -1.85 -22.02 10.24
C VAL A 82 -1.01 -23.04 9.47
N ALA A 83 -1.10 -24.33 9.84
CA ALA A 83 -0.35 -25.40 9.18
C ALA A 83 -0.67 -25.50 7.68
N PHE A 84 -1.94 -25.41 7.29
CA PHE A 84 -2.34 -25.41 5.89
C PHE A 84 -1.81 -24.18 5.14
N ARG A 85 -1.93 -22.97 5.73
CA ARG A 85 -1.40 -21.73 5.12
C ARG A 85 0.10 -21.81 4.87
N LEU A 86 0.85 -22.35 5.82
CA LEU A 86 2.30 -22.51 5.71
C LEU A 86 2.68 -23.53 4.64
N GLU A 87 2.02 -24.69 4.59
CA GLU A 87 2.29 -25.70 3.55
C GLU A 87 1.94 -25.18 2.15
N LEU A 88 0.76 -24.57 1.97
CA LEU A 88 0.37 -23.99 0.69
C LEU A 88 1.30 -22.85 0.28
N SER A 89 1.72 -22.02 1.23
CA SER A 89 2.71 -20.97 0.97
C SER A 89 4.06 -21.54 0.56
N SER A 90 4.53 -22.61 1.19
CA SER A 90 5.79 -23.28 0.83
C SER A 90 5.74 -23.79 -0.61
N ALA A 91 4.62 -24.43 -0.98
CA ALA A 91 4.41 -24.95 -2.33
C ALA A 91 4.32 -23.85 -3.41
N LEU A 92 3.68 -22.72 -3.10
CA LEU A 92 3.44 -21.65 -4.09
C LEU A 92 4.58 -20.63 -4.19
N ALA A 93 5.31 -20.36 -3.09
CA ALA A 93 6.23 -19.23 -3.01
C ALA A 93 7.31 -19.18 -4.12
N PRO A 94 7.94 -20.29 -4.55
CA PRO A 94 8.89 -20.25 -5.65
C PRO A 94 8.29 -19.73 -6.96
N GLY A 95 7.10 -20.22 -7.33
CA GLY A 95 6.42 -19.79 -8.56
C GLY A 95 5.85 -18.38 -8.46
N LEU A 96 5.27 -18.02 -7.32
CA LEU A 96 4.78 -16.66 -7.10
C LEU A 96 5.93 -15.64 -7.16
N ARG A 97 7.10 -15.96 -6.61
CA ARG A 97 8.31 -15.14 -6.78
C ARG A 97 8.70 -15.01 -8.24
N SER A 98 8.80 -16.13 -8.96
CA SER A 98 9.15 -16.14 -10.38
C SER A 98 8.18 -15.28 -11.22
N ILE A 99 6.88 -15.35 -10.97
CA ILE A 99 5.89 -14.49 -11.65
C ILE A 99 6.11 -13.02 -11.29
N THR A 100 6.26 -12.72 -10.00
CA THR A 100 6.38 -11.34 -9.51
C THR A 100 7.63 -10.64 -10.05
N THR A 101 8.77 -11.34 -10.15
CA THR A 101 10.04 -10.75 -10.60
C THR A 101 10.33 -10.91 -12.09
N GLY A 102 9.70 -11.88 -12.76
CA GLY A 102 10.07 -12.29 -14.11
C GLY A 102 9.00 -12.08 -15.17
N SER A 103 7.75 -11.80 -14.78
CA SER A 103 6.66 -11.60 -15.74
C SER A 103 6.55 -10.14 -16.17
N ALA A 104 6.50 -9.92 -17.48
CA ALA A 104 6.13 -8.61 -18.06
C ALA A 104 4.63 -8.32 -17.91
N ASP A 105 3.80 -9.35 -17.67
CA ASP A 105 2.34 -9.21 -17.56
C ASP A 105 1.94 -8.78 -16.14
N GLU A 106 1.55 -7.50 -16.02
CA GLU A 106 1.12 -6.90 -14.75
C GLU A 106 -0.09 -7.59 -14.12
N HIS A 107 -1.00 -8.17 -14.91
CA HIS A 107 -2.13 -8.91 -14.36
C HIS A 107 -1.69 -10.23 -13.73
N ALA A 108 -0.70 -10.91 -14.31
CA ALA A 108 -0.11 -12.10 -13.70
C ALA A 108 0.58 -11.75 -12.37
N VAL A 109 1.36 -10.66 -12.34
CA VAL A 109 2.01 -10.15 -11.13
C VAL A 109 0.99 -9.75 -10.06
N PHE A 110 -0.07 -9.02 -10.44
CA PHE A 110 -1.13 -8.61 -9.52
C PHE A 110 -1.83 -9.83 -8.88
N ASN A 111 -2.12 -10.87 -9.68
CA ASN A 111 -2.71 -12.10 -9.16
C ASN A 111 -1.76 -12.84 -8.20
N ALA A 112 -0.46 -12.86 -8.51
CA ALA A 112 0.54 -13.44 -7.62
C ALA A 112 0.61 -12.68 -6.27
N CYS A 113 0.62 -11.34 -6.31
CA CYS A 113 0.55 -10.50 -5.11
C CYS A 113 -0.73 -10.75 -4.30
N ARG A 114 -1.88 -10.88 -4.96
CA ARG A 114 -3.16 -11.18 -4.30
C ARG A 114 -3.15 -12.52 -3.57
N ILE A 115 -2.53 -13.55 -4.15
CA ILE A 115 -2.40 -14.87 -3.52
C ILE A 115 -1.40 -14.80 -2.36
N ALA A 116 -0.24 -14.16 -2.55
CA ALA A 116 0.75 -13.93 -1.50
C ALA A 116 0.14 -13.22 -0.27
N ALA A 117 -0.70 -12.20 -0.52
CA ALA A 117 -1.41 -11.48 0.52
C ALA A 117 -2.47 -12.33 1.22
N ALA A 118 -3.18 -13.20 0.49
CA ALA A 118 -4.19 -14.09 1.06
C ALA A 118 -3.59 -15.19 1.94
N LEU A 119 -2.36 -15.63 1.63
CA LEU A 119 -1.59 -16.55 2.47
C LEU A 119 -1.20 -15.90 3.80
N ALA A 120 -0.80 -14.62 3.75
CA ALA A 120 -0.39 -13.81 4.89
C ALA A 120 0.75 -14.44 5.73
N THR A 121 1.71 -15.05 5.03
CA THR A 121 2.92 -15.67 5.60
C THR A 121 4.15 -14.78 5.39
N ASP A 122 5.24 -15.07 6.09
CA ASP A 122 6.55 -14.40 5.89
C ASP A 122 7.03 -14.47 4.43
N ALA A 123 6.82 -15.60 3.75
CA ALA A 123 7.14 -15.75 2.34
C ALA A 123 6.26 -14.88 1.45
N GLY A 124 4.97 -14.77 1.77
CA GLY A 124 4.04 -13.87 1.10
C GLY A 124 4.43 -12.40 1.28
N VAL A 125 4.80 -12.00 2.50
CA VAL A 125 5.34 -10.67 2.79
C VAL A 125 6.60 -10.40 1.98
N SER A 126 7.54 -11.36 1.90
CA SER A 126 8.75 -11.20 1.08
C SER A 126 8.42 -10.96 -0.40
N ILE A 127 7.43 -11.64 -0.97
CA ILE A 127 6.98 -11.41 -2.36
C ILE A 127 6.42 -10.00 -2.53
N LEU A 128 5.56 -9.57 -1.62
CA LEU A 128 4.95 -8.24 -1.65
C LEU A 128 5.99 -7.13 -1.48
N ARG A 129 7.03 -7.35 -0.67
CA ARG A 129 8.15 -6.40 -0.53
C ARG A 129 8.89 -6.21 -1.84
N THR A 130 9.11 -7.28 -2.61
CA THR A 130 9.71 -7.18 -3.94
C THR A 130 8.81 -6.39 -4.89
N ALA A 131 7.50 -6.60 -4.85
CA ALA A 131 6.55 -5.85 -5.66
C ALA A 131 6.54 -4.34 -5.35
N LEU A 132 6.76 -3.95 -4.08
CA LEU A 132 6.85 -2.53 -3.67
C LEU A 132 8.01 -1.77 -4.32
N THR A 133 9.03 -2.46 -4.82
CA THR A 133 10.21 -1.86 -5.45
C THR A 133 10.24 -2.06 -6.96
N ASP A 134 9.15 -2.54 -7.56
CA ASP A 134 9.05 -2.76 -9.00
C ASP A 134 9.03 -1.41 -9.77
N GLU A 135 9.57 -1.38 -10.98
CA GLU A 135 9.58 -0.17 -11.81
C GLU A 135 8.17 0.24 -12.28
N ARG A 136 7.25 -0.72 -12.37
CA ARG A 136 5.85 -0.51 -12.79
C ARG A 136 5.00 -0.08 -11.61
N ASP A 137 4.30 1.03 -11.76
CA ASP A 137 3.42 1.61 -10.75
C ASP A 137 2.27 0.66 -10.35
N ALA A 138 1.65 -0.02 -11.32
CA ALA A 138 0.60 -1.00 -11.08
C ALA A 138 1.06 -2.16 -10.18
N VAL A 139 2.32 -2.59 -10.33
CA VAL A 139 2.91 -3.65 -9.49
C VAL A 139 3.23 -3.13 -8.10
N ARG A 140 3.79 -1.92 -7.97
CA ARG A 140 3.99 -1.30 -6.65
C ARG A 140 2.68 -1.11 -5.90
N TYR A 141 1.62 -0.68 -6.59
CA TYR A 141 0.27 -0.61 -6.04
C TYR A 141 -0.23 -1.98 -5.57
N ALA A 142 -0.03 -3.03 -6.37
CA ALA A 142 -0.38 -4.41 -6.00
C ALA A 142 0.35 -4.86 -4.72
N GLY A 143 1.63 -4.51 -4.58
CA GLY A 143 2.43 -4.72 -3.38
C GLY A 143 1.83 -4.02 -2.16
N ALA A 144 1.52 -2.73 -2.27
CA ALA A 144 0.91 -1.93 -1.20
C ALA A 144 -0.46 -2.47 -0.79
N TYR A 145 -1.33 -2.76 -1.76
CA TYR A 145 -2.63 -3.37 -1.53
C TYR A 145 -2.51 -4.76 -0.86
N GLY A 146 -1.53 -5.55 -1.28
CA GLY A 146 -1.22 -6.83 -0.64
C GLY A 146 -0.80 -6.67 0.81
N MET A 147 0.10 -5.74 1.12
CA MET A 147 0.53 -5.46 2.50
C MET A 147 -0.64 -5.02 3.39
N ARG A 148 -1.54 -4.18 2.87
CA ARG A 148 -2.78 -3.82 3.55
C ARG A 148 -3.60 -5.05 3.93
N ARG A 149 -3.74 -6.01 3.01
CA ARG A 149 -4.50 -7.25 3.24
C ARG A 149 -3.83 -8.15 4.27
N VAL A 150 -2.50 -8.21 4.29
CA VAL A 150 -1.74 -8.93 5.32
C VAL A 150 -1.97 -8.28 6.70
N MET A 151 -1.91 -6.95 6.80
CA MET A 151 -2.18 -6.22 8.05
C MET A 151 -3.60 -6.44 8.57
N LEU A 152 -4.60 -6.41 7.70
CA LEU A 152 -5.98 -6.73 8.07
C LEU A 152 -6.12 -8.17 8.57
N ALA A 153 -5.43 -9.13 7.95
CA ALA A 153 -5.44 -10.52 8.39
C ALA A 153 -4.73 -10.69 9.75
N ALA A 154 -3.63 -9.97 9.98
CA ALA A 154 -2.90 -9.97 11.25
C ALA A 154 -3.74 -9.38 12.39
N ALA A 155 -4.45 -8.28 12.13
CA ALA A 155 -5.33 -7.62 13.11
C ALA A 155 -6.43 -8.53 13.68
N ILE A 156 -6.86 -9.53 12.91
CA ILE A 156 -7.87 -10.52 13.33
C ILE A 156 -7.26 -11.89 13.69
N GLY A 157 -5.93 -11.96 13.89
CA GLY A 157 -5.24 -13.19 14.30
C GLY A 157 -5.21 -14.31 13.26
N ARG A 158 -5.43 -14.01 11.97
CA ARG A 158 -5.47 -15.00 10.88
C ARG A 158 -4.16 -15.13 10.11
N ALA A 159 -3.21 -14.22 10.32
CA ALA A 159 -1.93 -14.23 9.62
C ALA A 159 -0.87 -15.01 10.43
N PRO A 160 -0.29 -16.09 9.90
CA PRO A 160 0.82 -16.81 10.54
C PRO A 160 2.15 -16.06 10.38
N LEU A 161 2.22 -14.84 10.92
CA LEU A 161 3.40 -13.99 10.87
C LEU A 161 4.29 -14.22 12.09
N GLY A 162 5.61 -14.14 11.89
CA GLY A 162 6.56 -14.05 13.00
C GLY A 162 6.40 -12.75 13.82
N GLY A 163 6.86 -12.75 15.08
CA GLY A 163 6.64 -11.65 16.03
C GLY A 163 7.13 -10.27 15.57
N ASP A 164 8.22 -10.20 14.80
CA ASP A 164 8.80 -8.95 14.31
C ASP A 164 8.27 -8.50 12.94
N GLN A 165 7.40 -9.30 12.29
CA GLN A 165 7.00 -9.05 10.90
C GLN A 165 6.19 -7.77 10.71
N GLU A 166 5.43 -7.34 11.72
CA GLU A 166 4.73 -6.06 11.66
C GLU A 166 5.74 -4.92 11.44
N ALA A 167 6.82 -4.88 12.23
CA ALA A 167 7.85 -3.85 12.13
C ALA A 167 8.58 -3.90 10.76
N VAL A 168 8.80 -5.11 10.23
CA VAL A 168 9.39 -5.32 8.89
C VAL A 168 8.48 -4.78 7.78
N ILE A 169 7.18 -5.09 7.84
CA ILE A 169 6.20 -4.60 6.85
C ILE A 169 6.09 -3.07 6.93
N LEU A 170 5.96 -2.51 8.14
CA LEU A 170 5.92 -1.06 8.33
C LEU A 170 7.19 -0.38 7.83
N GLY A 171 8.34 -1.04 7.92
CA GLY A 171 9.58 -0.55 7.32
C GLY A 171 9.55 -0.52 5.82
N ALA A 172 9.16 -1.63 5.19
CA ALA A 172 9.05 -1.71 3.74
C ALA A 172 8.03 -0.69 3.18
N LEU A 173 6.89 -0.50 3.85
CA LEU A 173 5.88 0.50 3.47
C LEU A 173 6.43 1.93 3.58
N ALA A 174 7.17 2.23 4.66
CA ALA A 174 7.78 3.55 4.86
C ALA A 174 8.83 3.83 3.79
N ASP A 175 9.70 2.86 3.50
CA ASP A 175 10.76 3.02 2.50
C ASP A 175 10.16 3.21 1.09
N ALA A 176 9.15 2.42 0.73
CA ALA A 176 8.40 2.61 -0.52
C ALA A 176 7.72 3.99 -0.59
N MET A 177 7.07 4.44 0.49
CA MET A 177 6.38 5.73 0.54
C MET A 177 7.32 6.92 0.35
N ARG A 178 8.55 6.85 0.87
CA ARG A 178 9.55 7.92 0.66
C ARG A 178 10.00 8.02 -0.79
N ALA A 179 10.11 6.88 -1.47
CA ALA A 179 10.57 6.79 -2.85
C ALA A 179 9.48 7.01 -3.90
N GLU A 180 8.21 6.87 -3.54
CA GLU A 180 7.11 6.76 -4.51
C GLU A 180 6.88 8.02 -5.35
N THR A 181 6.77 7.87 -6.68
CA THR A 181 6.54 8.96 -7.63
C THR A 181 5.09 9.06 -8.12
N GLU A 182 4.29 8.02 -7.91
CA GLU A 182 2.91 7.96 -8.34
C GLU A 182 1.93 8.14 -7.18
N HIS A 183 1.06 9.14 -7.28
CA HIS A 183 0.13 9.49 -6.22
C HIS A 183 -0.85 8.36 -5.89
N GLY A 184 -1.21 7.51 -6.88
CA GLY A 184 -2.09 6.35 -6.68
C GLY A 184 -1.44 5.23 -5.86
N VAL A 185 -0.15 4.99 -6.09
CA VAL A 185 0.62 4.04 -5.26
C VAL A 185 0.81 4.59 -3.86
N PHE A 186 1.10 5.88 -3.72
CA PHE A 186 1.19 6.56 -2.43
C PHE A 186 -0.10 6.40 -1.61
N ASP A 187 -1.27 6.58 -2.24
CA ASP A 187 -2.58 6.36 -1.59
C ASP A 187 -2.75 4.91 -1.12
N GLY A 188 -2.33 3.94 -1.94
CA GLY A 188 -2.29 2.53 -1.57
C GLY A 188 -1.42 2.24 -0.34
N LEU A 189 -0.26 2.90 -0.24
CA LEU A 189 0.66 2.79 0.90
C LEU A 189 0.06 3.39 2.17
N VAL A 190 -0.59 4.56 2.08
CA VAL A 190 -1.34 5.17 3.19
C VAL A 190 -2.41 4.20 3.70
N SER A 191 -3.19 3.61 2.79
CA SER A 191 -4.23 2.65 3.17
C SER A 191 -3.67 1.38 3.82
N ALA A 192 -2.44 0.98 3.51
CA ALA A 192 -1.76 -0.13 4.17
C ALA A 192 -1.38 0.18 5.62
N PHE A 193 -0.92 1.41 5.91
CA PHE A 193 -0.67 1.87 7.28
C PHE A 193 -1.97 1.94 8.10
N GLU A 194 -3.06 2.39 7.50
CA GLU A 194 -4.38 2.48 8.16
C GLU A 194 -4.96 1.11 8.57
N ALA A 195 -4.51 0.02 7.94
CA ALA A 195 -4.99 -1.34 8.19
C ALA A 195 -4.37 -2.03 9.41
N VAL A 196 -3.41 -1.42 10.08
CA VAL A 196 -2.77 -1.98 11.28
C VAL A 196 -3.77 -1.97 12.43
N GLY A 197 -4.09 -3.13 13.00
CA GLY A 197 -5.26 -3.29 13.87
C GLY A 197 -5.10 -4.14 15.13
N ALA A 198 -3.89 -4.45 15.60
CA ALA A 198 -3.73 -5.34 16.75
C ALA A 198 -3.90 -4.64 18.11
N ASP A 199 -3.33 -3.44 18.28
CA ASP A 199 -3.44 -2.68 19.51
C ASP A 199 -3.20 -1.18 19.27
N GLU A 200 -3.58 -0.35 20.26
CA GLU A 200 -3.48 1.10 20.17
C GLU A 200 -2.04 1.59 19.92
N GLN A 201 -1.05 0.94 20.56
CA GLN A 201 0.36 1.32 20.39
C GLN A 201 0.88 0.94 18.99
N GLY A 202 0.50 -0.23 18.48
CA GLY A 202 0.80 -0.66 17.10
C GLY A 202 0.27 0.35 16.08
N ARG A 203 -0.99 0.77 16.23
CA ARG A 203 -1.61 1.80 15.38
C ARG A 203 -0.89 3.15 15.47
N LEU A 204 -0.53 3.60 16.68
CA LEU A 204 0.22 4.85 16.86
C LEU A 204 1.62 4.79 16.22
N ARG A 205 2.35 3.69 16.41
CA ARG A 205 3.66 3.46 15.77
C ARG A 205 3.55 3.48 14.25
N ALA A 206 2.55 2.80 13.69
CA ALA A 206 2.29 2.76 12.26
C ALA A 206 1.99 4.17 11.70
N MET A 207 1.09 4.91 12.35
CA MET A 207 0.72 6.26 11.91
C MET A 207 1.86 7.27 12.07
N ALA A 208 2.67 7.18 13.14
CA ALA A 208 3.86 8.01 13.29
C ALA A 208 4.86 7.76 12.14
N ARG A 209 5.13 6.48 11.84
CA ARG A 209 6.02 6.10 10.74
C ARG A 209 5.49 6.53 9.36
N MET A 210 4.17 6.47 9.17
CA MET A 210 3.51 7.01 7.99
C MET A 210 3.73 8.53 7.89
N CYS A 211 3.53 9.28 8.98
CA CYS A 211 3.76 10.73 9.00
C CYS A 211 5.20 11.07 8.63
N ASP A 212 6.19 10.35 9.15
CA ASP A 212 7.61 10.58 8.82
C ASP A 212 7.91 10.30 7.34
N ALA A 213 7.41 9.18 6.82
CA ALA A 213 7.60 8.82 5.41
C ALA A 213 6.89 9.78 4.45
N ALA A 214 5.65 10.16 4.77
CA ALA A 214 4.86 11.12 4.02
C ALA A 214 5.47 12.54 4.07
N SER A 215 6.05 12.94 5.20
CA SER A 215 6.81 14.19 5.33
C SER A 215 8.00 14.22 4.40
N ALA A 216 8.82 13.16 4.43
CA ALA A 216 9.98 13.03 3.56
C ALA A 216 9.58 13.08 2.08
N ARG A 217 8.48 12.41 1.70
CA ARG A 217 7.98 12.47 0.32
C ARG A 217 7.44 13.86 -0.05
N ALA A 218 6.60 14.45 0.78
CA ALA A 218 6.04 15.78 0.54
C ALA A 218 7.12 16.86 0.42
N ARG A 219 8.27 16.69 1.08
CA ARG A 219 9.45 17.55 0.92
C ARG A 219 10.12 17.42 -0.45
N THR A 220 10.26 16.20 -0.96
CA THR A 220 10.99 15.89 -2.20
C THR A 220 10.13 15.92 -3.46
N LEU A 221 8.82 16.09 -3.34
CA LEU A 221 7.95 16.33 -4.50
C LEU A 221 8.43 17.58 -5.28
N GLU A 222 9.03 17.33 -6.44
CA GLU A 222 9.54 18.35 -7.36
C GLU A 222 8.38 19.10 -8.02
N SER A 223 8.60 20.39 -8.36
CA SER A 223 7.57 21.24 -8.97
C SER A 223 7.01 20.67 -10.27
N GLN A 224 7.83 19.98 -11.07
CA GLN A 224 7.40 19.36 -12.33
C GLN A 224 6.52 18.13 -12.09
N THR A 225 6.93 17.20 -11.20
CA THR A 225 6.10 16.04 -10.80
C THR A 225 4.76 16.48 -10.22
N ILE A 226 4.76 17.60 -9.48
CA ILE A 226 3.52 18.17 -8.96
C ILE A 226 2.66 18.69 -10.11
N ALA A 227 3.21 19.42 -11.08
CA ALA A 227 2.42 20.02 -12.15
C ALA A 227 1.64 18.98 -12.97
N ASP A 228 2.24 17.83 -13.26
CA ASP A 228 1.63 16.82 -14.13
C ASP A 228 0.44 16.09 -13.47
N ASN A 229 0.42 15.98 -12.13
CA ASN A 229 -0.61 15.25 -11.37
C ASN A 229 -0.99 15.94 -10.03
N ALA A 230 -1.08 17.28 -10.03
CA ALA A 230 -1.19 18.08 -8.81
C ALA A 230 -2.41 17.72 -7.96
N GLU A 231 -3.57 17.57 -8.61
CA GLU A 231 -4.82 17.18 -7.94
C GLU A 231 -4.71 15.78 -7.32
N GLY A 232 -4.07 14.83 -8.02
CA GLY A 232 -3.83 13.48 -7.53
C GLY A 232 -3.00 13.48 -6.24
N TRP A 233 -1.88 14.21 -6.25
CA TRP A 233 -1.01 14.36 -5.08
C TRP A 233 -1.71 15.08 -3.92
N ALA A 234 -2.46 16.15 -4.18
CA ALA A 234 -3.22 16.87 -3.16
C ALA A 234 -4.22 15.94 -2.45
N ARG A 235 -4.94 15.09 -3.21
CA ARG A 235 -5.89 14.11 -2.64
C ARG A 235 -5.20 13.01 -1.83
N SER A 236 -4.09 12.46 -2.33
CA SER A 236 -3.35 11.41 -1.61
C SER A 236 -2.72 11.94 -0.32
N LEU A 237 -2.14 13.15 -0.33
CA LEU A 237 -1.65 13.82 0.88
C LEU A 237 -2.79 14.12 1.85
N LEU A 238 -3.95 14.58 1.35
CA LEU A 238 -5.13 14.84 2.17
C LEU A 238 -5.61 13.58 2.89
N ARG A 239 -5.63 12.43 2.22
CA ARG A 239 -5.95 11.15 2.87
C ARG A 239 -5.00 10.87 4.02
N ALA A 240 -3.69 10.96 3.79
CA ALA A 240 -2.68 10.70 4.81
C ALA A 240 -2.86 11.63 6.02
N VAL A 241 -3.09 12.93 5.79
CA VAL A 241 -3.32 13.90 6.88
C VAL A 241 -4.61 13.55 7.65
N ARG A 242 -5.69 13.17 6.95
CA ARG A 242 -6.94 12.74 7.60
C ARG A 242 -6.76 11.49 8.46
N GLY A 243 -5.98 10.51 7.99
CA GLY A 243 -5.67 9.30 8.77
C GLY A 243 -4.91 9.62 10.06
N ALA A 244 -3.88 10.47 9.96
CA ALA A 244 -3.12 10.95 11.12
C ALA A 244 -4.00 11.77 12.09
N GLN A 245 -4.78 12.72 11.55
CA GLN A 245 -5.70 13.55 12.31
C GLN A 245 -6.74 12.73 13.07
N SER A 246 -7.38 11.76 12.41
CA SER A 246 -8.41 10.91 13.03
C SER A 246 -7.82 10.15 14.22
N THR A 247 -6.60 9.64 14.09
CA THR A 247 -5.90 8.94 15.17
C THR A 247 -5.57 9.89 16.32
N LEU A 248 -5.11 11.11 16.02
CA LEU A 248 -4.78 12.13 17.01
C LEU A 248 -6.02 12.58 17.79
N ILE A 249 -7.14 12.84 17.10
CA ILE A 249 -8.40 13.22 17.73
C ILE A 249 -8.92 12.11 18.64
N ASP A 250 -8.81 10.84 18.23
CA ASP A 250 -9.17 9.69 19.08
C ASP A 250 -8.34 9.66 20.38
N GLN A 251 -7.02 9.90 20.31
CA GLN A 251 -6.16 10.01 21.50
C GLN A 251 -6.57 11.16 22.44
N ILE A 252 -6.83 12.34 21.88
CA ILE A 252 -7.26 13.52 22.65
C ILE A 252 -8.60 13.25 23.35
N ARG A 253 -9.58 12.68 22.65
CA ARG A 253 -10.90 12.35 23.21
C ARG A 253 -10.82 11.34 24.35
N ARG A 254 -9.87 10.42 24.30
CA ARG A 254 -9.60 9.44 25.37
C ARG A 254 -8.82 10.04 26.55
N GLY A 255 -8.33 11.26 26.43
CA GLY A 255 -7.50 11.90 27.46
C GLY A 255 -6.07 11.35 27.53
N THR A 256 -5.61 10.66 26.49
CA THR A 256 -4.29 10.03 26.42
C THR A 256 -3.49 10.51 25.20
N PRO A 257 -3.31 11.83 24.99
CA PRO A 257 -2.55 12.32 23.85
C PRO A 257 -1.10 11.83 23.89
N ASN A 258 -0.67 11.10 22.85
CA ASN A 258 0.73 10.73 22.67
C ASN A 258 1.50 11.92 22.08
N ARG A 259 2.43 12.49 22.87
CA ARG A 259 3.19 13.68 22.48
C ARG A 259 4.05 13.47 21.23
N ASP A 260 4.75 12.35 21.13
CA ASP A 260 5.65 12.07 20.00
C ASP A 260 4.85 11.92 18.70
N PHE A 261 3.69 11.25 18.78
CA PHE A 261 2.78 11.15 17.65
C PHE A 261 2.18 12.50 17.25
N ALA A 262 1.82 13.35 18.22
CA ALA A 262 1.36 14.71 17.94
C ALA A 262 2.44 15.56 17.25
N ILE A 263 3.72 15.40 17.61
CA ILE A 263 4.86 16.03 16.93
C ILE A 263 5.00 15.50 15.50
N ALA A 264 4.89 14.18 15.27
CA ALA A 264 4.93 13.59 13.93
C ALA A 264 3.78 14.11 13.04
N CYS A 265 2.56 14.23 13.60
CA CYS A 265 1.41 14.82 12.90
C CYS A 265 1.65 16.29 12.53
N ALA A 266 2.25 17.07 13.43
CA ALA A 266 2.58 18.47 13.18
C ALA A 266 3.66 18.61 12.09
N HIS A 267 4.70 17.77 12.15
CA HIS A 267 5.75 17.75 11.15
C HIS A 267 5.20 17.46 9.75
N PHE A 268 4.36 16.42 9.62
CA PHE A 268 3.75 16.08 8.35
C PHE A 268 2.78 17.14 7.84
N SER A 269 1.92 17.67 8.72
CA SER A 269 0.99 18.73 8.35
C SER A 269 1.71 20.01 7.91
N GLY A 270 2.85 20.34 8.54
CA GLY A 270 3.73 21.43 8.09
C GLY A 270 4.28 21.20 6.68
N HIS A 271 4.69 19.98 6.34
CA HIS A 271 5.10 19.63 4.98
C HIS A 271 3.95 19.68 3.96
N ALA A 272 2.73 19.32 4.36
CA ALA A 272 1.53 19.46 3.52
C ALA A 272 1.19 20.94 3.22
N LEU A 273 1.33 21.82 4.23
CA LEU A 273 1.22 23.27 4.04
C LEU A 273 2.30 23.79 3.09
N ALA A 274 3.55 23.38 3.29
CA ALA A 274 4.67 23.78 2.45
C ALA A 274 4.49 23.32 0.99
N HIS A 275 4.01 22.08 0.78
CA HIS A 275 3.67 21.57 -0.55
C HIS A 275 2.62 22.45 -1.22
N THR A 276 1.54 22.77 -0.51
CA THR A 276 0.47 23.61 -1.06
C THR A 276 0.98 25.02 -1.38
N LEU A 277 1.79 25.61 -0.50
CA LEU A 277 2.37 26.93 -0.75
C LEU A 277 3.24 26.94 -2.01
N ARG A 278 4.15 25.96 -2.16
CA ARG A 278 4.99 25.84 -3.36
C ARG A 278 4.15 25.71 -4.63
N ARG A 279 3.05 24.96 -4.57
CA ARG A 279 2.18 24.77 -5.73
C ARG A 279 1.41 26.04 -6.10
N VAL A 280 0.84 26.72 -5.10
CA VAL A 280 0.11 27.98 -5.33
C VAL A 280 1.04 29.09 -5.83
N GLU A 281 2.29 29.14 -5.35
CA GLU A 281 3.29 30.13 -5.81
C GLU A 281 3.85 29.84 -7.21
N SER A 282 3.92 28.57 -7.62
CA SER A 282 4.44 28.20 -8.95
C SER A 282 3.38 28.16 -10.05
N ALA A 283 2.10 28.07 -9.68
CA ALA A 283 1.00 28.01 -10.63
C ALA A 283 0.70 29.39 -11.24
N ALA A 284 0.67 29.49 -12.58
CA ALA A 284 0.06 30.63 -13.25
C ALA A 284 -1.47 30.65 -13.05
N GLN A 285 -2.09 29.46 -13.06
CA GLN A 285 -3.50 29.23 -12.80
C GLN A 285 -3.70 27.82 -12.22
N LEU A 286 -4.63 27.68 -11.29
CA LEU A 286 -5.06 26.40 -10.75
C LEU A 286 -6.39 26.01 -11.41
N SER A 287 -6.59 24.72 -11.66
CA SER A 287 -7.93 24.22 -12.02
C SER A 287 -8.85 24.24 -10.81
N ASP A 288 -10.17 24.23 -11.02
CA ASP A 288 -11.14 24.22 -9.92
C ASP A 288 -10.99 22.98 -9.02
N GLY A 289 -10.77 21.81 -9.63
CA GLY A 289 -10.57 20.54 -8.91
C GLY A 289 -9.30 20.55 -8.06
N GLU A 290 -8.21 21.10 -8.61
CA GLU A 290 -6.96 21.28 -7.90
C GLU A 290 -7.10 22.30 -6.75
N SER A 291 -7.69 23.46 -7.02
CA SER A 291 -7.93 24.49 -6.01
C SER A 291 -8.79 23.96 -4.86
N SER A 292 -9.82 23.17 -5.16
CA SER A 292 -10.66 22.52 -4.14
C SER A 292 -9.86 21.52 -3.31
N SER A 293 -9.07 20.66 -3.95
CA SER A 293 -8.26 19.62 -3.27
C SER A 293 -7.18 20.23 -2.38
N LEU A 294 -6.48 21.27 -2.87
CA LEU A 294 -5.50 22.02 -2.09
C LEU A 294 -6.17 22.76 -0.93
N GLY A 295 -7.32 23.40 -1.14
CA GLY A 295 -8.08 24.05 -0.07
C GLY A 295 -8.47 23.09 1.06
N GLU A 296 -8.90 21.87 0.73
CA GLU A 296 -9.19 20.82 1.72
C GLU A 296 -7.92 20.32 2.43
N LEU A 297 -6.81 20.17 1.70
CA LEU A 297 -5.53 19.76 2.28
C LEU A 297 -5.05 20.76 3.32
N VAL A 298 -5.01 22.05 2.98
CA VAL A 298 -4.54 23.10 3.90
C VAL A 298 -5.44 23.19 5.13
N ARG A 299 -6.77 23.18 4.95
CA ARG A 299 -7.73 23.19 6.07
C ARG A 299 -7.51 21.99 7.00
N THR A 300 -7.33 20.80 6.43
CA THR A 300 -7.14 19.58 7.22
C THR A 300 -5.78 19.62 7.95
N ALA A 301 -4.71 20.01 7.26
CA ALA A 301 -3.37 20.13 7.82
C ALA A 301 -3.33 21.13 8.98
N GLU A 302 -3.96 22.28 8.81
CA GLU A 302 -4.04 23.30 9.85
C GLU A 302 -4.84 22.83 11.07
N VAL A 303 -6.01 22.21 10.89
CA VAL A 303 -6.77 21.65 12.01
C VAL A 303 -5.94 20.59 12.76
N THR A 304 -5.19 19.76 12.03
CA THR A 304 -4.25 18.81 12.64
C THR A 304 -3.15 19.52 13.43
N LEU A 305 -2.61 20.63 12.92
CA LEU A 305 -1.60 21.43 13.62
C LEU A 305 -2.13 22.04 14.92
N LEU A 306 -3.36 22.58 14.92
CA LEU A 306 -4.03 23.08 16.12
C LEU A 306 -4.20 21.97 17.17
N PHE A 307 -4.68 20.80 16.76
CA PHE A 307 -4.80 19.65 17.68
C PHE A 307 -3.45 19.15 18.18
N SER A 308 -2.44 19.13 17.32
CA SER A 308 -1.07 18.76 17.70
C SER A 308 -0.50 19.74 18.71
N ASP A 309 -0.65 21.06 18.52
CA ASP A 309 -0.10 22.06 19.45
C ASP A 309 -0.78 21.98 20.82
N ASN A 310 -2.11 21.85 20.84
CA ASN A 310 -2.86 21.58 22.05
C ASN A 310 -2.39 20.31 22.77
N ALA A 311 -2.21 19.20 22.04
CA ALA A 311 -1.74 17.93 22.59
C ALA A 311 -0.31 18.02 23.15
N VAL A 312 0.59 18.74 22.49
CA VAL A 312 1.99 18.86 22.92
C VAL A 312 2.14 19.83 24.09
N ARG A 313 1.36 20.92 24.12
CA ARG A 313 1.41 21.93 25.20
C ARG A 313 0.52 21.60 26.40
N GLY A 314 -0.40 20.65 26.27
CA GLY A 314 -1.40 20.35 27.30
C GLY A 314 -2.42 21.47 27.46
N LEU A 315 -2.70 22.23 26.39
CA LEU A 315 -3.67 23.32 26.42
C LEU A 315 -5.06 22.78 26.12
N ASN A 316 -6.03 23.15 26.97
CA ASN A 316 -7.46 22.93 26.73
C ASN A 316 -8.10 24.11 25.97
N GLN A 317 -7.38 24.70 25.01
CA GLN A 317 -7.90 25.87 24.28
C GLN A 317 -8.66 25.43 23.04
N GLN A 318 -9.92 25.89 22.92
CA GLN A 318 -10.68 25.81 21.68
C GLN A 318 -10.16 26.89 20.73
N GLU A 319 -9.16 26.56 19.92
CA GLU A 319 -8.79 27.42 18.79
C GLU A 319 -9.77 27.20 17.64
N GLN A 320 -10.27 28.29 17.05
CA GLN A 320 -11.12 28.20 15.87
C GLN A 320 -10.23 27.91 14.64
N PRO A 321 -10.58 26.93 13.80
CA PRO A 321 -9.90 26.73 12.51
C PRO A 321 -9.97 28.00 11.65
N LEU A 322 -8.97 28.26 10.80
CA LEU A 322 -9.08 29.35 9.84
C LEU A 322 -10.32 29.19 8.94
N ALA A 323 -10.97 30.32 8.66
CA ALA A 323 -12.21 30.39 7.91
C ALA A 323 -12.09 29.78 6.50
N ALA A 324 -13.18 29.12 6.07
CA ALA A 324 -13.28 28.12 4.99
C ALA A 324 -12.89 28.53 3.55
N ALA A 325 -12.44 29.75 3.28
CA ALA A 325 -12.22 30.25 1.93
C ALA A 325 -10.74 30.52 1.64
N TRP A 326 -10.04 29.55 1.06
CA TRP A 326 -8.74 29.74 0.41
C TRP A 326 -8.88 29.55 -1.10
N PRO A 327 -8.61 30.60 -1.87
CA PRO A 327 -7.80 30.39 -3.07
C PRO A 327 -6.80 31.53 -3.38
N ASP A 328 -6.65 32.55 -2.53
CA ASP A 328 -5.68 33.62 -2.79
C ASP A 328 -4.27 33.23 -2.29
N ALA A 329 -3.29 33.29 -3.19
CA ALA A 329 -1.88 33.00 -2.92
C ALA A 329 -1.32 33.84 -1.77
N ALA A 330 -1.68 35.12 -1.69
CA ALA A 330 -1.19 35.99 -0.61
C ALA A 330 -1.73 35.53 0.75
N ARG A 331 -3.00 35.16 0.82
CA ARG A 331 -3.61 34.59 2.03
C ARG A 331 -3.02 33.23 2.38
N THR A 332 -2.90 32.29 1.43
CA THR A 332 -2.29 30.97 1.67
C THR A 332 -0.87 31.11 2.21
N ARG A 333 -0.07 32.01 1.63
CA ARG A 333 1.27 32.33 2.10
C ARG A 333 1.28 32.88 3.52
N SER A 334 0.47 33.90 3.79
CA SER A 334 0.42 34.53 5.11
C SER A 334 0.09 33.51 6.20
N GLU A 335 -0.88 32.63 5.95
CA GLU A 335 -1.33 31.65 6.94
C GLU A 335 -0.37 30.48 7.09
N ALA A 336 0.18 29.95 5.99
CA ALA A 336 1.22 28.93 6.06
C ALA A 336 2.43 29.43 6.87
N LEU A 337 2.86 30.68 6.65
CA LEU A 337 4.01 31.26 7.36
C LEU A 337 3.79 31.41 8.88
N LYS A 338 2.55 31.47 9.38
CA LYS A 338 2.29 31.42 10.83
C LYS A 338 2.70 30.09 11.44
N TRP A 339 2.64 29.01 10.67
CA TRP A 339 3.03 27.67 11.11
C TRP A 339 4.48 27.35 10.78
N ILE A 340 4.87 27.48 9.52
CA ILE A 340 6.13 26.96 8.96
C ILE A 340 7.17 28.03 8.61
N GLY A 341 6.87 29.31 8.83
CA GLY A 341 7.81 30.41 8.58
C GLY A 341 8.94 30.49 9.63
N PRO A 342 9.93 31.38 9.45
CA PRO A 342 11.04 31.55 10.41
C PRO A 342 10.58 31.85 11.84
N GLN A 343 9.45 32.56 11.97
CA GLN A 343 8.81 32.90 13.24
C GLN A 343 7.55 32.06 13.50
N GLY A 344 7.37 30.97 12.77
CA GLY A 344 6.20 30.12 12.86
C GLY A 344 6.14 29.31 14.15
N VAL A 345 4.95 28.77 14.46
CA VAL A 345 4.74 27.91 15.64
C VAL A 345 5.67 26.71 15.63
N LEU A 346 5.87 26.08 14.46
CA LEU A 346 6.66 24.86 14.31
C LEU A 346 8.18 25.10 14.47
N THR A 347 8.66 26.34 14.34
CA THR A 347 10.08 26.67 14.52
C THR A 347 10.44 27.02 15.95
N ARG A 348 9.46 27.06 16.86
CA ARG A 348 9.63 27.42 18.27
C ARG A 348 9.44 26.20 19.17
N SER A 349 9.80 26.36 20.45
CA SER A 349 9.44 25.37 21.47
C SER A 349 7.90 25.17 21.50
N PRO A 350 7.40 23.92 21.53
CA PRO A 350 8.10 22.66 21.83
C PRO A 350 8.64 21.87 20.61
N TYR A 351 8.44 22.35 19.38
CA TYR A 351 8.77 21.61 18.16
C TYR A 351 10.22 21.80 17.70
N THR A 352 10.72 23.04 17.73
CA THR A 352 12.11 23.40 17.40
C THR A 352 12.59 22.95 16.01
N PHE A 353 11.69 22.80 15.03
CA PHE A 353 12.10 22.54 13.64
C PHE A 353 12.83 23.76 13.06
N THR A 354 13.77 23.55 12.14
CA THR A 354 14.34 24.68 11.39
C THR A 354 13.36 25.15 10.32
N ALA A 355 13.38 26.44 9.97
CA ALA A 355 12.53 26.96 8.88
C ALA A 355 12.82 26.23 7.55
N ASP A 356 14.10 25.91 7.33
CA ASP A 356 14.62 25.17 6.18
C ASP A 356 14.09 23.72 6.07
N THR A 357 13.49 23.20 7.15
CA THR A 357 12.75 21.92 7.09
C THR A 357 11.58 22.02 6.11
N PHE A 358 10.84 23.13 6.12
CA PHE A 358 9.60 23.27 5.37
C PHE A 358 9.75 24.10 4.10
N LEU A 359 10.51 25.19 4.18
CA LEU A 359 10.69 26.16 3.10
C LEU A 359 12.18 26.21 2.73
N PRO A 360 12.56 26.01 1.46
CA PRO A 360 13.97 26.12 1.08
C PRO A 360 14.52 27.51 1.42
N ALA A 361 15.77 27.55 1.89
CA ALA A 361 16.50 28.80 2.11
C ALA A 361 16.50 29.61 0.81
N ARG A 362 16.06 30.87 0.88
CA ARG A 362 15.99 31.79 -0.26
C ARG A 362 17.31 32.49 -0.51
#